data_AF-A0A442XHH7-F1
#
_entry.id   AF-A0A442XHH7-F1
#
_cell.length_a   1.000
_cell.length_b   1.000
_cell.length_c   1.000
_cell.angle_alpha   90.00
_cell.angle_beta   90.00
_cell.angle_gamma   90.00
#
_symmetry.space_group_name_H-M   'P 1'
#
loop_
_entity.id
_entity.type
_entity.pdbx_description
1 polymer ?
#
loop_
_entity_poly.entity_id
_entity_poly.type
_entity_poly.pdbx_seq_one_letter_code
_entity_poly.pdbx_strand_id
1 'polypeptide(L)'
;MPRSADLNSVASGLLALASAGDFSSLEERAAPLFDCQSCGACCSYSAEWPRFSTEDDAQLDRIPQKYVAADEAGMRCDGVRCSALSGEVGKSTICGIYDVRPDVCRACMPGGGDCLMARKAHGLPAL
;
A
#
# COMPACT_ATOMS: atom_id res chain seq x y z
N MET A 1 -57.48 -63.17 -0.21
CA MET A 1 -56.74 -63.86 0.88
C MET A 1 -55.46 -63.08 1.15
N PRO A 2 -55.09 -62.87 2.42
CA PRO A 2 -54.12 -61.86 2.84
C PRO A 2 -52.69 -62.42 2.87
N ARG A 3 -51.70 -61.53 2.83
CA ARG A 3 -50.62 -61.38 3.83
C ARG A 3 -49.59 -60.38 3.28
N SER A 4 -49.51 -59.15 3.81
CA SER A 4 -48.55 -58.70 4.85
C SER A 4 -47.13 -59.24 4.62
N ALA A 5 -46.05 -58.45 4.64
CA ALA A 5 -45.69 -57.35 5.53
C ALA A 5 -44.81 -56.35 4.75
N ASP A 6 -45.00 -55.05 4.91
CA ASP A 6 -44.20 -54.19 5.81
C ASP A 6 -42.68 -54.44 5.70
N LEU A 7 -41.93 -53.42 5.31
CA LEU A 7 -41.13 -52.62 6.24
C LEU A 7 -40.54 -51.41 5.49
N ASN A 8 -40.89 -50.21 5.99
CA ASN A 8 -40.04 -49.06 6.30
C ASN A 8 -39.02 -48.57 5.23
N SER A 9 -38.83 -47.28 4.97
CA SER A 9 -38.93 -46.14 5.88
C SER A 9 -39.18 -44.87 5.09
N VAL A 10 -40.13 -44.11 5.60
CA VAL A 10 -40.41 -42.71 5.28
C VAL A 10 -39.29 -41.81 5.79
N ALA A 11 -39.07 -40.70 5.09
CA ALA A 11 -39.09 -39.32 5.61
C ALA A 11 -38.61 -38.41 4.47
N SER A 12 -39.51 -37.61 3.87
CA SER A 12 -39.86 -36.24 4.29
C SER A 12 -38.75 -35.25 3.95
N GLY A 13 -38.97 -34.11 3.32
CA GLY A 13 -40.17 -33.36 2.96
C GLY A 13 -39.70 -32.08 2.25
N LEU A 14 -40.47 -31.57 1.28
CA LEU A 14 -41.22 -30.32 1.37
C LEU A 14 -40.40 -29.01 1.31
N LEU A 15 -40.53 -28.36 0.15
CA LEU A 15 -40.79 -26.94 -0.14
C LEU A 15 -40.42 -25.86 0.90
N ALA A 16 -39.67 -24.84 0.45
CA ALA A 16 -39.99 -23.40 0.56
C ALA A 16 -38.88 -22.61 -0.18
N LEU A 17 -39.13 -21.93 -1.31
CA LEU A 17 -39.58 -20.54 -1.45
C LEU A 17 -38.84 -19.49 -0.60
N ALA A 18 -38.14 -18.61 -1.35
CA ALA A 18 -37.81 -17.21 -1.10
C ALA A 18 -36.99 -16.84 0.14
N SER A 19 -35.81 -16.26 -0.11
CA SER A 19 -35.30 -15.15 0.69
C SER A 19 -34.51 -14.21 -0.23
N ALA A 20 -35.09 -13.05 -0.50
CA ALA A 20 -34.33 -11.85 -0.79
C ALA A 20 -33.57 -11.52 0.50
N GLY A 21 -32.30 -11.90 0.57
CA GLY A 21 -31.38 -11.53 1.63
C GLY A 21 -30.44 -10.45 1.11
N ASP A 22 -30.67 -9.23 1.58
CA ASP A 22 -29.74 -8.10 1.66
C ASP A 22 -28.46 -8.16 0.81
N PHE A 23 -28.52 -7.54 -0.37
CA PHE A 23 -27.32 -7.20 -1.14
C PHE A 23 -26.53 -6.02 -0.52
N SER A 24 -26.78 -5.69 0.75
CA SER A 24 -26.55 -4.37 1.31
C SER A 24 -26.11 -4.42 2.78
N SER A 25 -25.03 -5.12 3.11
CA SER A 25 -24.38 -4.94 4.44
C SER A 25 -22.90 -5.32 4.51
N LEU A 26 -22.25 -5.60 3.38
CA LEU A 26 -20.80 -5.63 3.28
C LEU A 26 -20.35 -4.63 2.22
N GLU A 27 -20.81 -3.38 2.32
CA GLU A 27 -19.89 -2.29 2.03
C GLU A 27 -18.80 -2.36 3.11
N GLU A 28 -17.90 -3.32 2.87
CA GLU A 28 -16.53 -3.38 3.32
C GLU A 28 -16.09 -1.92 3.50
N ARG A 29 -15.79 -1.51 4.74
CA ARG A 29 -15.09 -0.24 4.97
C ARG A 29 -13.75 -0.39 4.27
N ALA A 30 -13.72 -0.04 2.99
CA ALA A 30 -12.55 -0.12 2.15
C ALA A 30 -11.53 0.78 2.83
N ALA A 31 -10.48 0.14 3.36
CA ALA A 31 -9.37 0.90 3.88
C ALA A 31 -8.86 1.79 2.74
N PRO A 32 -8.66 3.07 3.00
CA PRO A 32 -8.17 4.01 2.00
C PRO A 32 -6.90 3.44 1.35
N LEU A 33 -6.94 3.25 0.04
CA LEU A 33 -5.80 2.72 -0.70
C LEU A 33 -4.78 3.83 -0.93
N PHE A 34 -3.64 3.72 -0.26
CA PHE A 34 -2.52 4.63 -0.45
C PHE A 34 -1.67 4.18 -1.61
N ASP A 35 -1.77 4.90 -2.72
CA ASP A 35 -0.87 4.72 -3.85
C ASP A 35 0.24 5.77 -3.85
N CYS A 36 1.48 5.31 -3.66
CA CYS A 36 2.66 6.17 -3.75
C CYS A 36 2.83 6.79 -5.14
N GLN A 37 2.42 6.10 -6.21
CA GLN A 37 2.52 6.62 -7.58
C GLN A 37 1.56 7.79 -7.82
N SER A 38 0.43 7.86 -7.11
CA SER A 38 -0.49 9.00 -7.19
C SER A 38 -0.02 10.26 -6.45
N CYS A 39 0.78 10.14 -5.37
CA CYS A 39 1.08 11.27 -4.50
C CYS A 39 2.56 11.69 -4.41
N GLY A 40 3.51 10.77 -4.34
CA GLY A 40 4.94 11.09 -4.16
C GLY A 40 5.30 11.92 -2.92
N ALA A 41 4.38 12.09 -1.95
CA ALA A 41 4.51 13.05 -0.85
C ALA A 41 5.77 12.84 0.01
N CYS A 42 6.02 11.59 0.45
CA CYS A 42 7.17 11.27 1.30
C CYS A 42 8.51 11.58 0.62
N CYS A 43 8.57 11.47 -0.71
CA CYS A 43 9.78 11.74 -1.50
C CYS A 43 10.03 13.24 -1.73
N SER A 44 9.13 14.12 -1.29
CA SER A 44 9.23 15.57 -1.44
C SER A 44 9.02 16.33 -0.13
N TYR A 45 9.14 15.64 1.01
CA TYR A 45 8.80 16.18 2.32
C TYR A 45 9.97 16.91 3.00
N SER A 46 11.18 16.33 3.01
CA SER A 46 12.36 16.90 3.65
C SER A 46 13.65 16.48 2.95
N ALA A 47 14.65 17.37 2.93
CA ALA A 47 15.99 17.07 2.45
C ALA A 47 16.75 16.12 3.38
N GLU A 48 16.32 16.04 4.65
CA GLU A 48 16.91 15.18 5.67
C GLU A 48 16.36 13.76 5.62
N TRP A 49 15.49 13.46 4.65
CA TRP A 49 14.86 12.16 4.48
C TRP A 49 14.93 11.76 3.00
N PRO A 50 15.33 10.53 2.65
CA PRO A 50 15.79 9.40 3.47
C PRO A 50 17.31 9.44 3.77
N ARG A 51 17.71 9.03 4.99
CA ARG A 51 19.12 8.86 5.40
C ARG A 51 19.49 7.38 5.47
N PHE A 52 20.69 7.04 5.01
CA PHE A 52 21.22 5.69 5.19
C PHE A 52 21.63 5.52 6.65
N SER A 53 21.14 4.47 7.30
CA SER A 53 21.40 4.27 8.74
C SER A 53 21.46 2.82 9.16
N THR A 54 20.82 1.92 8.41
CA THR A 54 20.75 0.49 8.76
C THR A 54 21.20 -0.43 7.62
N GLU A 55 21.38 0.11 6.42
CA GLU A 55 21.77 -0.59 5.21
C GLU A 55 23.27 -0.92 5.20
N ASP A 56 23.65 -2.07 4.66
CA ASP A 56 25.05 -2.38 4.39
C ASP A 56 25.55 -1.70 3.09
N ASP A 57 26.87 -1.54 2.99
CA ASP A 57 27.50 -0.87 1.84
C ASP A 57 27.15 -1.55 0.51
N ALA A 58 27.04 -2.89 0.49
CA ALA A 58 26.70 -3.62 -0.73
C ALA A 58 25.26 -3.39 -1.19
N GLN A 59 24.33 -3.13 -0.26
CA GLN A 59 22.97 -2.70 -0.58
C GLN A 59 22.98 -1.29 -1.18
N LEU A 60 23.74 -0.37 -0.58
CA LEU A 60 23.83 1.04 -1.00
C LEU A 60 24.54 1.18 -2.36
N ASP A 61 25.55 0.38 -2.64
CA ASP A 61 26.29 0.35 -3.91
C ASP A 61 25.40 -0.01 -5.12
N ARG A 62 24.24 -0.63 -4.89
CA ARG A 62 23.25 -0.89 -5.96
C ARG A 62 22.50 0.37 -6.38
N ILE A 63 22.50 1.42 -5.57
CA ILE A 63 21.87 2.70 -5.89
C ILE A 63 22.80 3.45 -6.85
N PRO A 64 22.32 3.87 -8.04
CA PRO A 64 23.14 4.67 -8.94
C PRO A 64 23.65 5.93 -8.24
N GLN A 65 24.97 6.15 -8.27
CA GLN A 65 25.65 7.26 -7.60
C GLN A 65 25.05 8.65 -7.88
N LYS A 66 24.47 8.85 -9.06
CA LYS A 66 23.73 10.08 -9.39
C LYS A 66 22.51 10.35 -8.47
N TYR A 67 22.05 9.40 -7.69
CA TYR A 67 20.94 9.58 -6.74
C TYR A 67 21.41 9.60 -5.28
N VAL A 68 22.70 9.41 -5.02
CA VAL A 68 23.30 9.42 -3.68
C VAL A 68 23.83 10.82 -3.37
N ALA A 69 23.65 11.27 -2.13
CA ALA A 69 24.16 12.56 -1.68
C ALA A 69 25.69 12.59 -1.68
N ALA A 70 26.30 13.77 -1.80
CA ALA A 70 27.75 13.90 -1.89
C ALA A 70 28.49 13.49 -0.60
N ASP A 71 27.80 13.50 0.53
CA ASP A 71 28.29 13.02 1.84
C ASP A 71 28.02 11.53 2.07
N GLU A 72 27.43 10.84 1.09
CA GLU A 72 27.02 9.43 1.13
C GLU A 72 26.08 9.08 2.30
N ALA A 73 25.53 10.07 3.00
CA ALA A 73 24.70 9.86 4.19
C ALA A 73 23.22 9.61 3.86
N GLY A 74 22.85 9.56 2.58
CA GLY A 74 21.47 9.37 2.15
C GLY A 74 21.24 9.63 0.66
N MET A 75 19.96 9.73 0.30
CA MET A 75 19.60 10.11 -1.06
C MET A 75 19.90 11.58 -1.32
N ARG A 76 20.32 11.90 -2.54
CA ARG A 76 20.45 13.27 -3.01
C ARG A 76 19.08 13.91 -3.20
N CYS A 77 18.90 15.10 -2.65
CA CYS A 77 17.72 15.93 -2.81
C CYS A 77 18.04 17.26 -3.49
N ASP A 78 17.09 17.78 -4.25
CA ASP A 78 17.05 19.15 -4.76
C ASP A 78 16.02 19.92 -3.93
N GLY A 79 16.51 20.79 -3.04
CA GLY A 79 15.72 21.27 -1.90
C GLY A 79 15.20 20.08 -1.08
N VAL A 80 13.88 19.98 -0.91
CA VAL A 80 13.22 18.88 -0.19
C VAL A 80 12.84 17.70 -1.09
N ARG A 81 13.13 17.76 -2.39
CA ARG A 81 12.68 16.78 -3.38
C ARG A 81 13.77 15.77 -3.68
N CYS A 82 13.48 14.49 -3.46
CA CYS A 82 14.39 13.39 -3.82
C CYS A 82 14.68 13.40 -5.33
N SER A 83 15.95 13.31 -5.69
CA SER A 83 16.39 13.35 -7.09
C SER A 83 15.99 12.13 -7.92
N ALA A 84 15.60 11.02 -7.27
CA ALA A 84 15.05 9.84 -7.95
C ALA A 84 13.54 9.96 -8.23
N LEU A 85 12.85 10.94 -7.64
CA LEU A 85 11.44 11.17 -7.89
C LEU A 85 11.25 11.82 -9.26
N SER A 86 10.41 11.22 -10.10
CA SER A 86 9.96 11.80 -11.38
C SER A 86 8.46 12.04 -11.34
N GLY A 87 7.98 13.02 -12.11
CA GLY A 87 6.58 13.44 -12.12
C GLY A 87 6.26 14.53 -11.09
N GLU A 88 4.98 14.73 -10.86
CA GLU A 88 4.41 15.83 -10.06
C GLU A 88 3.71 15.30 -8.80
N VAL A 89 4.13 15.83 -7.66
CA VAL A 89 3.57 15.49 -6.33
C VAL A 89 2.08 15.78 -6.30
N GLY A 90 1.30 14.82 -5.80
CA GLY A 90 -0.16 14.91 -5.73
C GLY A 90 -0.90 14.63 -7.05
N LYS A 91 -0.20 14.34 -8.15
CA LYS A 91 -0.81 13.98 -9.44
C LYS A 91 -0.38 12.61 -9.92
N SER A 92 0.89 12.46 -10.25
CA SER A 92 1.47 11.22 -10.76
C SER A 92 2.98 11.28 -10.65
N THR A 93 3.55 10.26 -10.03
CA THR A 93 4.96 10.16 -9.72
C THR A 93 5.46 8.74 -9.90
N ILE A 94 6.76 8.62 -10.14
CA ILE A 94 7.47 7.34 -10.19
C ILE A 94 8.84 7.49 -9.54
N CYS A 95 9.27 6.47 -8.82
CA CYS A 95 10.62 6.40 -8.28
C CYS A 95 11.54 5.73 -9.31
N GLY A 96 12.57 6.44 -9.78
CA GLY A 96 13.52 5.92 -10.76
C GLY A 96 14.44 4.81 -10.25
N ILE A 97 14.37 4.47 -8.95
CA ILE A 97 15.15 3.41 -8.31
C ILE A 97 14.28 2.45 -7.50
N TYR A 98 12.99 2.31 -7.84
CA TYR A 98 12.01 1.60 -7.00
C TYR A 98 12.46 0.20 -6.54
N ASP A 99 13.11 -0.54 -7.43
CA ASP A 99 13.57 -1.92 -7.16
C ASP A 99 14.78 -1.96 -6.22
N VAL A 100 15.65 -0.96 -6.29
CA VAL A 100 16.88 -0.85 -5.47
C VAL A 100 16.73 0.19 -4.37
N ARG A 101 15.49 0.50 -3.95
CA ARG A 101 15.25 1.44 -2.85
C ARG A 101 16.01 1.01 -1.58
N PRO A 102 16.64 1.97 -0.88
CA PRO A 102 17.23 1.72 0.43
C PRO A 102 16.15 1.33 1.43
N ASP A 103 16.55 0.71 2.55
CA ASP A 103 15.62 0.16 3.53
C ASP A 103 14.82 1.27 4.22
N VAL A 104 15.40 2.45 4.44
CA VAL A 104 14.66 3.62 4.95
C VAL A 104 13.51 4.06 4.03
N CYS A 105 13.64 3.92 2.71
CA CYS A 105 12.56 4.18 1.77
C CYS A 105 11.45 3.12 1.83
N ARG A 106 11.80 1.88 2.23
CA ARG A 106 10.85 0.76 2.37
C ARG A 106 10.14 0.78 3.72
N ALA A 107 10.80 1.29 4.75
CA ALA A 107 10.23 1.47 6.08
C ALA A 107 9.08 2.48 6.10
N CYS A 108 9.09 3.45 5.18
CA CYS A 108 7.96 4.38 5.00
C CYS A 108 6.77 3.66 4.35
N MET A 109 5.88 3.13 5.20
CA MET A 109 4.70 2.39 4.76
C MET A 109 3.59 3.33 4.23
N PRO A 110 2.95 3.00 3.10
CA PRO A 110 1.77 3.72 2.64
C PRO A 110 0.67 3.75 3.71
N GLY A 111 0.15 4.92 4.03
CA GLY A 111 -0.84 5.11 5.10
C GLY A 111 -0.28 5.08 6.53
N GLY A 112 1.02 4.83 6.71
CA GLY A 112 1.70 4.96 8.00
C GLY A 112 1.81 6.40 8.50
N GLY A 113 2.22 6.60 9.75
CA GLY A 113 2.32 7.92 10.38
C GLY A 113 3.14 8.93 9.57
N ASP A 114 4.33 8.53 9.12
CA ASP A 114 5.21 9.38 8.29
C ASP A 114 4.58 9.71 6.93
N CYS A 115 3.87 8.75 6.34
CA CYS A 115 3.15 8.95 5.08
C CYS A 115 2.05 10.00 5.25
N LEU A 116 1.23 9.89 6.29
CA LEU A 116 0.16 10.84 6.58
C LEU A 116 0.69 12.23 6.93
N MET A 117 1.82 12.30 7.66
CA MET A 117 2.51 13.55 7.95
C MET A 117 2.96 14.25 6.67
N ALA A 118 3.64 13.53 5.78
CA ALA A 118 4.10 14.07 4.50
C ALA A 118 2.93 14.52 3.62
N ARG A 119 1.87 13.70 3.51
CA ARG A 119 0.65 14.04 2.76
C ARG A 119 0.02 15.33 3.28
N LYS A 120 -0.12 15.46 4.60
CA LYS A 120 -0.66 16.67 5.23
C LYS A 120 0.16 17.91 4.89
N ALA A 121 1.49 17.82 4.89
CA ALA A 121 2.37 18.94 4.53
C ALA A 121 2.20 19.38 3.07
N HIS A 122 1.81 18.47 2.19
CA HIS A 122 1.48 18.76 0.79
C HIS A 122 -0.01 19.07 0.54
N GLY A 123 -0.84 19.19 1.58
CA GLY A 123 -2.27 19.46 1.44
C GLY A 123 -3.06 18.30 0.84
N LEU A 124 -2.52 17.08 0.87
CA LEU A 124 -3.16 15.88 0.33
C LEU A 124 -4.07 15.24 1.38
N PRO A 125 -5.17 14.58 0.97
CA PRO A 125 -6.09 13.95 1.91
C PRO A 125 -5.39 12.83 2.69
N ALA A 126 -5.72 12.69 3.96
CA ALA A 126 -5.22 11.60 4.78
C ALA A 126 -5.73 10.22 4.32
N LEU A 127 -6.81 10.21 3.50
CA LEU A 127 -7.60 9.07 3.04
C LEU A 127 -8.06 8.14 4.18
#